data_AF-B4VNJ9-F1
#
_entry.id   AF-B4VNJ9-F1
#
_cell.length_a   1.000
_cell.length_b   1.000
_cell.length_c   1.000
_cell.angle_alpha   90.00
_cell.angle_beta   90.00
_cell.angle_gamma   90.00
#
_symmetry.space_group_name_H-M   'P 1'
#
loop_
_entity.id
_entity.type
_entity.pdbx_description
1 polymer ?
#
loop_
_entity_poly.entity_id
_entity_poly.type
_entity_poly.pdbx_seq_one_letter_code
_entity_poly.pdbx_strand_id
1 'polypeptide(L)'
;MPNIDVQKIIEQLWSSIGQSQNVYALLDAACDVWIYPTLKVLVPNSRYRCLCKGKSTEDLKEVLPYLVQFKKEEDFTCKLIERGWAKSFVIFIEV
;
A
#
# COMPACT_ATOMS: atom_id res chain seq x y z
N MET A 1 17.75 -9.78 -6.37
CA MET A 1 17.03 -8.52 -6.62
C MET A 1 18.08 -7.42 -6.70
N PRO A 2 17.95 -6.41 -7.58
CA PRO A 2 18.84 -5.25 -7.54
C PRO A 2 18.81 -4.65 -6.14
N ASN A 3 19.93 -4.05 -5.71
CA ASN A 3 20.00 -3.32 -4.45
C ASN A 3 19.14 -2.05 -4.59
N ILE A 4 17.87 -2.15 -4.19
CA ILE A 4 16.92 -1.04 -4.26
C ILE A 4 17.12 -0.18 -3.02
N ASP A 5 17.49 1.07 -3.24
CA ASP A 5 17.51 2.09 -2.18
C ASP A 5 16.09 2.60 -1.93
N VAL A 6 15.44 1.99 -0.94
CA VAL A 6 14.06 2.28 -0.54
C VAL A 6 13.90 3.72 -0.08
N GLN A 7 14.90 4.26 0.61
CA GLN A 7 14.86 5.64 1.11
C GLN A 7 14.89 6.62 -0.06
N LYS A 8 15.78 6.38 -1.03
CA LYS A 8 15.81 7.18 -2.25
C LYS A 8 14.49 7.14 -3.03
N ILE A 9 13.83 5.98 -3.07
CA ILE A 9 12.51 5.84 -3.70
C ILE A 9 11.46 6.66 -2.95
N ILE A 10 11.41 6.56 -1.61
CA ILE A 10 10.48 7.34 -0.79
C ILE A 10 10.73 8.83 -0.96
N GLU A 11 12.00 9.26 -0.96
CA GLU A 11 12.37 10.65 -1.19
C GLU A 11 11.90 11.12 -2.57
N GLN A 12 12.16 10.34 -3.62
CA GLN A 12 11.73 10.67 -4.98
C GLN A 12 10.21 10.74 -5.10
N LEU A 13 9.50 9.73 -4.59
CA LEU A 13 8.04 9.70 -4.56
C LEU A 13 7.53 10.99 -3.95
N TRP A 14 7.91 11.31 -2.70
CA TRP A 14 7.39 12.49 -2.00
C TRP A 14 7.90 13.83 -2.55
N SER A 15 9.09 13.89 -3.14
CA SER A 15 9.60 15.11 -3.79
C SER A 15 8.76 15.53 -5.00
N SER A 16 8.12 14.57 -5.67
CA SER A 16 7.33 14.79 -6.89
C SER A 16 5.92 15.33 -6.64
N ILE A 17 5.42 15.26 -5.40
CA ILE A 17 4.00 15.47 -5.04
C ILE A 17 3.74 16.87 -4.47
N GLY A 18 4.79 17.65 -4.23
CA GLY A 18 4.67 18.98 -3.62
C GLY A 18 4.09 18.90 -2.19
N GLN A 19 3.27 19.90 -1.79
CA GLN A 19 2.62 19.92 -0.48
C GLN A 19 1.35 19.04 -0.41
N SER A 20 0.90 18.46 -1.53
CA SER A 20 -0.31 17.64 -1.58
C SER A 20 -0.09 16.30 -0.87
N GLN A 21 -0.95 15.98 0.10
CA GLN A 21 -0.64 15.00 1.16
C GLN A 21 -1.16 13.57 0.92
N ASN A 22 -1.58 13.27 -0.30
CA ASN A 22 -2.39 12.08 -0.55
C ASN A 22 -1.72 11.14 -1.53
N VAL A 23 -0.91 10.24 -0.97
CA VAL A 23 -0.31 9.11 -1.69
C VAL A 23 -1.11 7.87 -1.34
N TYR A 24 -1.58 7.16 -2.36
CA TYR A 24 -2.32 5.93 -2.18
C TYR A 24 -1.68 4.79 -2.97
N ALA A 25 -1.81 3.58 -2.47
CA ALA A 25 -1.54 2.36 -3.22
C ALA A 25 -2.78 1.50 -3.31
N LEU A 26 -2.96 0.93 -4.50
CA LEU A 26 -3.91 -0.14 -4.76
C LEU A 26 -3.17 -1.48 -4.60
N LEU A 27 -3.41 -2.17 -3.49
CA LEU A 27 -2.83 -3.47 -3.21
C LEU A 27 -3.82 -4.57 -3.56
N ASP A 28 -3.39 -5.54 -4.36
CA ASP A 28 -4.16 -6.77 -4.57
C ASP A 28 -3.68 -7.84 -3.58
N ALA A 29 -4.52 -8.18 -2.60
CA ALA A 29 -4.17 -9.18 -1.59
C ALA A 29 -4.00 -10.60 -2.17
N ALA A 30 -4.59 -10.88 -3.35
CA ALA A 30 -4.40 -12.16 -4.03
C ALA A 30 -3.00 -12.31 -4.64
N CYS A 31 -2.31 -11.19 -4.92
CA CYS A 31 -0.97 -11.23 -5.53
C CYS A 31 0.10 -11.73 -4.56
N ASP A 32 -0.06 -11.54 -3.25
CA ASP A 32 0.93 -11.99 -2.28
C ASP A 32 0.34 -12.20 -0.87
N VAL A 33 0.61 -13.38 -0.29
CA VAL A 33 0.10 -13.84 1.01
C VAL A 33 0.49 -12.95 2.18
N TRP A 34 1.53 -12.13 2.06
CA TRP A 34 1.91 -11.20 3.14
C TRP A 34 1.03 -9.94 3.22
N ILE A 35 0.33 -9.58 2.13
CA ILE A 35 -0.39 -8.30 2.02
C ILE A 35 -1.52 -8.24 3.04
N TYR A 36 -2.44 -9.22 3.04
CA TYR A 36 -3.60 -9.18 3.92
C TYR A 36 -3.26 -9.26 5.43
N PRO A 37 -2.35 -10.14 5.89
CA PRO A 37 -1.90 -10.12 7.28
C PRO A 37 -1.29 -8.77 7.68
N THR A 38 -0.51 -8.16 6.78
CA THR A 38 0.10 -6.85 7.04
C THR A 38 -0.96 -5.76 7.14
N LEU A 39 -1.95 -5.76 6.26
CA LEU A 39 -3.09 -4.87 6.36
C LEU A 39 -3.77 -5.00 7.72
N LYS A 40 -4.01 -6.21 8.24
CA LYS A 40 -4.64 -6.45 9.56
C LYS A 40 -3.81 -5.96 10.75
N VAL A 41 -2.48 -6.06 10.70
CA VAL A 41 -1.60 -5.65 11.81
C VAL A 41 -1.52 -4.12 11.94
N LEU A 42 -1.70 -3.41 10.84
CA LEU A 42 -1.60 -1.94 10.81
C LEU A 42 -2.87 -1.23 11.30
N VAL A 43 -3.94 -1.98 11.61
CA VAL A 43 -5.26 -1.43 11.92
C VAL A 43 -5.45 -1.25 13.41
N PRO A 44 -5.36 -0.01 13.88
CA PRO A 44 -6.56 0.57 14.46
C PRO A 44 -7.11 1.79 13.69
N ASN A 45 -6.39 2.33 12.69
CA ASN A 45 -6.54 3.74 12.30
C ASN A 45 -7.06 4.01 10.87
N SER A 46 -8.06 3.28 10.35
CA SER A 46 -8.88 3.71 9.19
C SER A 46 -8.16 4.10 7.87
N ARG A 47 -6.89 3.75 7.68
CA ARG A 47 -6.04 4.18 6.54
C ARG A 47 -6.10 3.29 5.30
N TYR A 48 -6.96 2.28 5.31
CA TYR A 48 -7.19 1.45 4.15
C TYR A 48 -8.67 1.11 3.98
N ARG A 49 -9.07 0.86 2.74
CA ARG A 49 -10.44 0.55 2.37
C ARG A 49 -10.45 -0.61 1.38
N CYS A 50 -11.20 -1.66 1.70
CA CYS A 50 -11.56 -2.69 0.72
C CYS A 50 -12.37 -2.03 -0.40
N LEU A 51 -11.96 -2.24 -1.66
CA LEU A 51 -12.67 -1.66 -2.79
C LEU A 51 -13.93 -2.46 -3.16
N CYS A 52 -14.02 -3.71 -2.74
CA CYS A 52 -15.19 -4.54 -2.90
C CYS A 52 -16.16 -4.34 -1.72
N LYS A 53 -17.46 -4.28 -2.02
CA LYS A 53 -18.54 -4.12 -1.03
C LYS A 53 -19.52 -5.29 -1.12
N GLY A 54 -20.08 -5.71 0.01
CA GLY A 54 -21.17 -6.68 0.07
C GLY A 54 -21.02 -7.67 1.23
N LYS A 55 -22.08 -8.40 1.57
CA LYS A 55 -22.00 -9.42 2.64
C LYS A 55 -21.08 -10.60 2.28
N SER A 56 -20.99 -10.92 1.00
CA SER A 56 -20.15 -12.01 0.48
C SER A 56 -18.65 -11.68 0.44
N THR A 57 -18.23 -10.47 0.80
CA THR A 57 -16.81 -10.06 0.74
C THR A 57 -16.05 -10.40 2.02
N GLU A 58 -16.73 -10.81 3.08
CA GLU A 58 -16.09 -11.10 4.37
C GLU A 58 -15.15 -12.31 4.28
N ASP A 59 -15.60 -13.38 3.61
CA ASP A 59 -14.82 -14.61 3.41
C ASP A 59 -13.71 -14.44 2.37
N LEU A 60 -13.78 -13.38 1.55
CA LEU A 60 -12.84 -13.14 0.46
C LEU A 60 -11.75 -12.14 0.80
N LYS A 61 -11.75 -11.54 1.99
CA LYS A 61 -10.81 -10.46 2.36
C LYS A 61 -9.34 -10.74 2.04
N GLU A 62 -8.92 -11.99 2.13
CA GLU A 62 -7.54 -12.41 1.81
C GLU A 62 -7.14 -12.24 0.34
N VAL A 63 -8.12 -12.09 -0.56
CA VAL A 63 -7.91 -12.00 -2.01
C VAL A 63 -8.51 -10.73 -2.63
N LEU A 64 -9.00 -9.79 -1.81
CA LEU A 64 -9.62 -8.56 -2.31
C LEU A 64 -8.60 -7.45 -2.56
N PRO A 65 -8.91 -6.51 -3.46
CA PRO A 65 -8.13 -5.29 -3.64
C PRO A 65 -8.43 -4.25 -2.56
N TYR A 66 -7.38 -3.57 -2.11
CA TYR A 66 -7.40 -2.56 -1.05
C TYR A 66 -6.76 -1.26 -1.51
N LEU A 67 -7.42 -0.14 -1.23
CA LEU A 67 -6.80 1.17 -1.30
C LEU A 67 -6.17 1.50 0.05
N VAL A 68 -4.90 1.87 0.06
CA VAL A 68 -4.14 2.17 1.28
C VAL A 68 -3.47 3.52 1.14
N GLN A 69 -3.61 4.39 2.14
CA GLN A 69 -2.88 5.66 2.17
C GLN A 69 -1.45 5.43 2.70
N PHE A 70 -0.45 5.98 2.02
CA PHE A 70 0.91 6.02 2.53
C PHE A 70 1.20 7.33 3.24
N LYS A 71 2.12 7.24 4.20
CA LYS A 71 2.84 8.40 4.73
C LYS A 71 4.34 8.18 4.60
N LYS A 72 5.07 9.28 4.37
CA LYS A 72 6.51 9.25 4.11
C LYS A 72 7.30 8.51 5.19
N GLU A 73 6.97 8.75 6.45
CA GLU A 73 7.72 8.29 7.62
C GLU A 73 7.12 7.03 8.26
N GLU A 74 6.16 6.37 7.61
CA GLU A 74 5.55 5.15 8.15
C GLU A 74 6.32 3.89 7.76
N ASP A 75 6.63 3.06 8.76
CA ASP A 75 7.26 1.74 8.59
C ASP A 75 6.58 0.88 7.52
N PHE A 76 5.26 1.02 7.40
CA PHE A 76 4.50 0.30 6.39
C PHE A 76 4.89 0.71 4.97
N THR A 77 5.04 2.00 4.70
CA THR A 77 5.47 2.54 3.40
C THR A 77 6.83 1.95 3.03
N CYS A 78 7.79 1.96 3.97
CA CYS A 78 9.11 1.33 3.78
C CYS A 78 8.99 -0.15 3.43
N LYS A 79 8.28 -0.92 4.27
CA LYS A 79 8.09 -2.38 4.08
C LYS A 79 7.42 -2.70 2.75
N LEU A 80 6.47 -1.87 2.32
CA LEU A 80 5.73 -2.12 1.08
C LEU A 80 6.58 -1.83 -0.16
N ILE A 81 7.37 -0.76 -0.13
CA ILE A 81 8.33 -0.42 -1.18
C ILE A 81 9.45 -1.48 -1.25
N GLU A 82 9.95 -1.95 -0.11
CA GLU A 82 10.92 -3.05 -0.03
C GLU A 82 10.42 -4.35 -0.66
N ARG A 83 9.16 -4.72 -0.37
CA ARG A 83 8.63 -6.05 -0.69
C ARG A 83 7.89 -6.13 -2.02
N GLY A 84 7.22 -5.08 -2.46
CA GLY A 84 6.27 -5.17 -3.56
C GLY A 84 6.50 -4.21 -4.72
N TRP A 85 7.60 -3.46 -4.75
CA TRP A 85 7.98 -2.76 -5.98
C TRP A 85 8.16 -3.79 -7.12
N ALA A 86 7.35 -3.62 -8.17
CA ALA A 86 7.30 -4.42 -9.39
C ALA A 86 6.49 -5.74 -9.43
N LYS A 87 5.74 -6.14 -8.38
CA LYS A 87 4.93 -7.39 -8.43
C LYS A 87 3.44 -7.30 -8.12
N SER A 88 2.99 -6.36 -7.26
CA SER A 88 1.69 -6.57 -6.61
C SER A 88 0.83 -5.31 -6.36
N PHE A 89 1.23 -4.12 -6.83
CA PHE A 89 0.41 -2.92 -6.62
C PHE A 89 0.70 -1.75 -7.59
N VAL A 90 -0.26 -0.82 -7.65
CA VAL A 90 -0.19 0.47 -8.37
C VAL A 90 -0.15 1.61 -7.36
N ILE A 91 0.70 2.61 -7.57
CA ILE A 91 0.75 3.84 -6.76
C ILE A 91 -0.02 4.95 -7.49
N PHE A 92 -0.97 5.57 -6.79
CA PHE A 92 -1.69 6.75 -7.22
C PHE A 92 -1.25 7.96 -6.39
N ILE A 93 -0.99 9.06 -7.08
CA ILE A 93 -0.56 10.32 -6.48
C ILE A 93 -1.62 11.37 -6.82
N GLU A 94 -2.24 11.95 -5.79
CA GLU A 94 -3.10 13.11 -5.93
C GLU A 94 -2.25 14.37 -5.72
N VAL A 95 -2.13 15.20 -6.75
CA VAL A 95 -1.40 16.49 -6.75
C VAL A 95 -2.37 17.66 -6.63
#